data_AF-A0A2S6SA47-F1
#
_entry.id   AF-A0A2S6SA47-F1
#
_cell.length_a   1.000
_cell.length_b   1.000
_cell.length_c   1.000
_cell.angle_alpha   90.00
_cell.angle_beta   90.00
_cell.angle_gamma   90.00
#
_symmetry.space_group_name_H-M   'P 1'
#
loop_
_entity.id
_entity.type
_entity.pdbx_description
1 polymer ?
#
loop_
_entity_poly.entity_id
_entity_poly.type
_entity_poly.pdbx_seq_one_letter_code
_entity_poly.pdbx_strand_id
1 'polypeptide(L)'
;MNKFDLMSAGEKASSLIKASTLIEALPYLREHKGKKIVIKYGGHAMGNKELSANFSKDIGLLKEVGIKPIIIHGGGPQIDNNLKKKNIVSKFVEGLRVTNIDIINIIEDVLANKINTKIVK
;
A
#
# COMPACT_ATOMS: atom_id res chain seq x y z
N MET A 1 -40.35 8.68 10.96
CA MET A 1 -39.19 8.67 11.87
C MET A 1 -38.00 8.14 11.09
N ASN A 2 -36.93 8.92 10.94
CA ASN A 2 -35.79 8.49 10.11
C ASN A 2 -34.91 7.48 10.90
N LYS A 3 -34.03 6.75 10.19
CA LYS A 3 -33.17 5.74 10.82
C LYS A 3 -32.26 6.33 11.90
N PHE A 4 -31.90 7.60 11.79
CA PHE A 4 -31.09 8.31 12.78
C PHE A 4 -31.87 8.59 14.06
N ASP A 5 -33.16 8.94 13.98
CA ASP A 5 -34.01 9.21 15.13
C ASP A 5 -34.15 7.97 16.03
N LEU A 6 -34.13 6.77 15.42
CA LEU A 6 -34.25 5.46 16.07
C LEU A 6 -32.93 4.93 16.67
N MET A 7 -31.79 5.60 16.44
CA MET A 7 -30.49 5.18 16.96
C MET A 7 -30.34 5.51 18.46
N SER A 8 -29.60 4.66 19.17
CA SER A 8 -29.18 4.93 20.55
C SER A 8 -28.28 6.17 20.63
N ALA A 9 -28.16 6.77 21.81
CA ALA A 9 -27.30 7.93 22.02
C ALA A 9 -25.83 7.65 21.63
N GLY A 10 -25.32 6.44 21.92
CA GLY A 10 -23.96 6.03 21.56
C GLY A 10 -23.76 5.90 20.05
N GLU A 11 -24.74 5.35 19.33
CA GLU A 11 -24.71 5.23 17.87
C GLU A 11 -24.81 6.60 17.17
N LYS A 12 -25.63 7.51 17.71
CA LYS A 12 -25.71 8.90 17.24
C LYS A 12 -24.38 9.61 17.41
N ALA A 13 -23.75 9.49 18.58
CA ALA A 13 -22.43 10.07 18.84
C ALA A 13 -21.35 9.54 17.88
N SER A 14 -21.29 8.22 17.66
CA SER A 14 -20.35 7.63 16.69
C SER A 14 -20.56 8.15 15.26
N SER A 15 -21.81 8.32 14.85
CA SER A 15 -22.15 8.83 13.52
C SER A 15 -21.76 10.29 13.34
N LEU A 16 -21.95 11.12 14.36
CA LEU A 16 -21.52 12.51 14.37
C LEU A 16 -20.00 12.64 14.27
N ILE A 17 -19.26 11.79 15.00
CA ILE A 17 -17.79 11.75 14.92
C ILE A 17 -17.35 11.41 13.49
N LYS A 18 -17.92 10.35 12.88
CA LYS A 18 -17.61 9.98 11.48
C LYS A 18 -17.91 11.11 10.50
N ALA A 19 -19.05 11.80 10.67
CA ALA A 19 -19.41 12.93 9.83
C ALA A 19 -18.42 14.10 9.99
N SER A 20 -18.03 14.44 11.23
CA SER A 20 -17.01 15.47 11.50
C SER A 20 -15.67 15.14 10.84
N THR A 21 -15.19 13.90 11.02
CA THR A 21 -13.93 13.45 10.40
C THR A 21 -13.97 13.56 8.87
N LEU A 22 -15.10 13.22 8.23
CA LEU A 22 -15.24 13.37 6.79
C LEU A 22 -15.25 14.84 6.36
N ILE A 23 -15.92 15.72 7.10
CA ILE A 23 -15.94 17.17 6.82
C ILE A 23 -14.54 17.76 6.93
N GLU A 24 -13.79 17.39 7.98
CA GLU A 24 -12.41 17.82 8.19
C GLU A 24 -11.46 17.32 7.10
N ALA A 25 -11.75 16.17 6.49
CA ALA A 25 -10.98 15.62 5.38
C ALA A 25 -11.27 16.32 4.03
N LEU A 26 -12.44 16.95 3.86
CA LEU A 26 -12.88 17.54 2.57
C LEU A 26 -11.88 18.50 1.92
N PRO A 27 -11.20 19.41 2.67
CA PRO A 27 -10.21 20.30 2.07
C PRO A 27 -9.08 19.53 1.37
N TYR A 28 -8.53 18.49 2.01
CA TYR A 28 -7.47 17.65 1.45
C TYR A 28 -7.96 16.86 0.23
N LEU A 29 -9.17 16.31 0.30
CA LEU A 29 -9.76 15.59 -0.83
C LEU A 29 -9.92 16.51 -2.06
N ARG A 30 -10.40 17.74 -1.85
CA ARG A 30 -10.52 18.74 -2.91
C ARG A 30 -9.17 19.17 -3.45
N GLU A 31 -8.20 19.40 -2.58
CA GLU A 31 -6.85 19.82 -2.96
C GLU A 31 -6.14 18.78 -3.83
N HIS A 32 -6.33 17.49 -3.54
CA HIS A 32 -5.64 16.41 -4.24
C HIS A 32 -6.45 15.79 -5.38
N LYS A 33 -7.74 16.12 -5.52
CA LYS A 33 -8.58 15.62 -6.62
C LYS A 33 -7.92 15.87 -7.98
N GLY A 34 -7.83 14.82 -8.79
CA GLY A 34 -7.21 14.84 -10.12
C GLY A 34 -5.68 14.81 -10.13
N LYS A 35 -5.01 15.05 -8.99
CA LYS A 35 -3.55 15.01 -8.87
C LYS A 35 -3.03 13.56 -8.97
N LYS A 36 -1.83 13.42 -9.52
CA LYS A 36 -1.06 12.17 -9.49
C LYS A 36 -0.26 12.11 -8.19
N ILE A 37 -0.40 11.03 -7.43
CA ILE A 37 0.37 10.81 -6.20
C ILE A 37 1.18 9.54 -6.36
N VAL A 38 2.51 9.66 -6.28
CA VAL A 38 3.42 8.53 -6.36
C VAL A 38 3.64 7.96 -4.96
N ILE A 39 3.31 6.68 -4.78
CA ILE A 39 3.34 6.00 -3.48
C ILE A 39 4.34 4.86 -3.55
N LYS A 40 5.42 4.98 -2.76
CA LYS A 40 6.41 3.91 -2.65
C LYS A 40 5.92 2.85 -1.65
N TYR A 41 5.37 1.76 -2.17
CA TYR A 41 4.97 0.62 -1.37
C TYR A 41 6.19 -0.28 -1.07
N GLY A 42 6.50 -0.44 0.22
CA GLY A 42 7.73 -1.07 0.70
C GLY A 42 7.60 -2.54 1.08
N GLY A 43 8.69 -3.30 0.92
CA GLY A 43 8.70 -4.77 1.08
C GLY A 43 8.32 -5.32 2.46
N HIS A 44 8.61 -4.59 3.55
CA HIS A 44 8.21 -5.02 4.90
C HIS A 44 6.69 -4.95 5.10
N ALA A 45 6.02 -3.94 4.54
CA ALA A 45 4.56 -3.84 4.58
C ALA A 45 3.88 -4.93 3.71
N MET A 46 4.56 -5.42 2.66
CA MET A 46 4.08 -6.51 1.80
C MET A 46 4.13 -7.90 2.45
N GLY A 47 4.91 -8.06 3.53
CA GLY A 47 5.01 -9.34 4.24
C GLY A 47 3.78 -9.64 5.10
N ASN A 48 3.04 -8.61 5.50
CA ASN A 48 1.86 -8.72 6.34
C ASN A 48 0.58 -8.63 5.49
N LYS A 49 -0.25 -9.68 5.55
CA LYS A 49 -1.50 -9.77 4.79
C LYS A 49 -2.51 -8.67 5.15
N GLU A 50 -2.62 -8.31 6.43
CA GLU A 50 -3.53 -7.28 6.91
C GLU A 50 -3.10 -5.90 6.41
N LEU A 51 -1.80 -5.57 6.54
CA LEU A 51 -1.26 -4.32 6.02
C LEU A 51 -1.42 -4.22 4.50
N SER A 52 -1.23 -5.32 3.78
CA SER A 52 -1.44 -5.36 2.32
C SER A 52 -2.90 -5.11 1.95
N ALA A 53 -3.84 -5.72 2.68
CA ALA A 53 -5.27 -5.51 2.45
C ALA A 53 -5.72 -4.07 2.76
N ASN A 54 -5.20 -3.49 3.85
CA ASN A 54 -5.49 -2.11 4.20
C ASN A 54 -4.90 -1.13 3.17
N PHE A 55 -3.66 -1.36 2.72
CA PHE A 55 -3.06 -0.58 1.64
C PHE A 55 -3.92 -0.61 0.37
N SER A 56 -4.40 -1.78 -0.05
CA SER A 56 -5.28 -1.89 -1.22
C SER A 56 -6.60 -1.12 -1.05
N LYS A 57 -7.19 -1.14 0.15
CA LYS A 57 -8.39 -0.34 0.46
C LYS A 57 -8.11 1.16 0.39
N ASP A 58 -6.97 1.61 0.91
CA ASP A 58 -6.58 3.02 0.88
C ASP A 58 -6.35 3.50 -0.56
N ILE A 59 -5.67 2.70 -1.39
CA ILE A 59 -5.51 2.99 -2.83
C ILE A 59 -6.86 3.06 -3.53
N GLY A 60 -7.78 2.14 -3.21
CA GLY A 60 -9.16 2.17 -3.71
C GLY A 60 -9.86 3.48 -3.33
N LEU A 61 -9.82 3.87 -2.05
CA LEU A 61 -10.40 5.11 -1.57
C LEU A 61 -9.83 6.34 -2.29
N LEU A 62 -8.50 6.43 -2.44
CA LEU A 62 -7.85 7.52 -3.18
C LEU A 62 -8.38 7.61 -4.61
N LYS A 63 -8.56 6.47 -5.29
CA LYS A 63 -9.14 6.43 -6.63
C LYS A 63 -10.60 6.90 -6.65
N GLU A 64 -11.42 6.44 -5.71
CA GLU A 64 -12.84 6.80 -5.59
C GLU A 64 -13.04 8.32 -5.36
N VAL A 65 -12.18 8.95 -4.57
CA VAL A 65 -12.23 10.42 -4.34
C VAL A 65 -11.61 11.24 -5.49
N GLY A 66 -11.15 10.57 -6.56
CA GLY A 66 -10.65 11.19 -7.78
C GLY A 66 -9.15 11.49 -7.79
N ILE A 67 -8.38 11.00 -6.82
CA ILE A 67 -6.91 11.04 -6.85
C ILE A 67 -6.40 9.96 -7.80
N LYS A 68 -5.24 10.18 -8.43
CA LYS A 68 -4.62 9.23 -9.37
C LYS A 68 -3.37 8.61 -8.75
N PRO A 69 -3.50 7.57 -7.89
CA PRO A 69 -2.35 6.93 -7.26
C PRO A 69 -1.50 6.19 -8.29
N ILE A 70 -0.18 6.32 -8.17
CA ILE A 70 0.84 5.59 -8.93
C ILE A 70 1.67 4.81 -7.91
N ILE A 71 1.55 3.49 -7.92
CA ILE A 71 2.25 2.63 -6.98
C ILE A 71 3.62 2.26 -7.56
N ILE A 72 4.68 2.57 -6.81
CA ILE A 72 6.04 2.05 -7.07
C ILE A 72 6.36 1.08 -5.95
N HIS A 73 6.86 -0.12 -6.28
CA HIS A 73 7.13 -1.13 -5.29
C HIS A 73 8.60 -1.57 -5.27
N GLY A 74 9.00 -2.20 -4.17
CA GLY A 74 10.30 -2.86 -4.04
C GLY A 74 10.08 -4.31 -3.62
N GLY A 75 11.08 -4.93 -3.00
CA GLY A 75 10.94 -6.31 -2.56
C GLY A 75 12.12 -6.87 -1.79
N GLY A 76 12.89 -6.04 -1.08
CA GLY A 76 14.14 -6.45 -0.40
C GLY A 76 14.00 -7.75 0.41
N PRO A 77 13.07 -7.83 1.38
CA PRO A 77 12.85 -9.04 2.16
C PRO A 77 12.49 -10.28 1.31
N GLN A 78 11.69 -10.09 0.26
CA GLN A 78 11.28 -11.17 -0.65
C GLN A 78 12.43 -11.65 -1.53
N ILE A 79 13.31 -10.74 -1.95
CA ILE A 79 14.54 -11.04 -2.69
C ILE A 79 15.48 -11.82 -1.77
N ASP A 80 15.72 -11.35 -0.54
CA ASP A 80 16.59 -12.03 0.44
C ASP A 80 16.11 -13.46 0.71
N ASN A 81 14.80 -13.66 0.84
CA ASN A 81 14.21 -14.98 1.00
C ASN A 81 14.44 -15.90 -0.21
N ASN A 82 14.43 -15.38 -1.45
CA ASN A 82 14.70 -16.19 -2.64
C ASN A 82 16.20 -16.48 -2.81
N LEU A 83 17.08 -15.52 -2.51
CA LEU A 83 18.53 -15.72 -2.55
C LEU A 83 18.97 -16.75 -1.50
N LYS A 84 18.42 -16.67 -0.28
CA LYS A 84 18.71 -17.63 0.80
C LYS A 84 18.35 -19.08 0.40
N LYS A 85 17.23 -19.29 -0.29
CA LYS A 85 16.83 -20.63 -0.79
C LYS A 85 17.80 -21.21 -1.82
N LYS A 86 18.58 -20.35 -2.49
CA LYS A 86 19.59 -20.72 -3.48
C LYS A 86 21.01 -20.70 -2.89
N ASN A 87 21.15 -20.54 -1.56
CA ASN A 87 22.42 -20.39 -0.86
C ASN A 87 23.28 -19.23 -1.36
N ILE A 88 22.66 -18.18 -1.91
CA ILE A 88 23.34 -16.96 -2.34
C ILE A 88 23.32 -15.95 -1.20
N VAL A 89 24.50 -15.47 -0.80
CA VAL A 89 24.64 -14.44 0.25
C VAL A 89 24.35 -13.07 -0.32
N SER A 90 23.39 -12.38 0.27
CA SER A 90 23.10 -10.98 -0.05
C SER A 90 24.20 -10.06 0.51
N LYS A 91 24.72 -9.16 -0.32
CA LYS A 91 25.68 -8.12 0.08
C LYS A 91 25.14 -6.74 -0.26
N PHE A 92 25.44 -5.77 0.59
CA PHE A 92 25.07 -4.38 0.39
C PHE A 92 26.28 -3.47 0.54
N VAL A 93 26.32 -2.40 -0.26
CA VAL A 93 27.28 -1.30 -0.18
C VAL A 93 26.45 -0.02 -0.23
N GLU A 94 26.57 0.83 0.78
CA GLU A 94 25.84 2.11 0.87
C GLU A 94 24.31 1.99 0.72
N GLY A 95 23.74 0.91 1.27
CA GLY A 95 22.30 0.64 1.17
C GLY A 95 21.83 0.09 -0.18
N LEU A 96 22.74 -0.06 -1.16
CA LEU A 96 22.47 -0.68 -2.46
C LEU A 96 22.91 -2.13 -2.45
N ARG A 97 22.08 -3.01 -3.02
CA ARG A 97 22.38 -4.43 -3.15
C ARG A 97 23.42 -4.64 -4.24
N VAL A 98 24.51 -5.30 -3.91
CA VAL A 98 25.49 -5.77 -4.91
C VAL A 98 24.81 -6.85 -5.75
N THR A 99 24.64 -6.57 -7.04
CA THR A 99 23.82 -7.39 -7.95
C THR A 99 24.67 -7.81 -9.15
N ASN A 100 24.98 -9.11 -9.22
CA ASN A 100 25.62 -9.72 -10.39
C ASN A 100 24.56 -10.32 -11.33
N ILE A 101 25.01 -10.93 -12.43
CA ILE A 101 24.12 -11.48 -13.46
C ILE A 101 23.21 -12.61 -12.94
N ASP A 102 23.65 -13.39 -11.95
CA ASP A 102 22.82 -14.45 -11.37
C ASP A 102 21.75 -13.87 -10.44
N ILE A 103 22.09 -12.82 -9.69
CA ILE A 103 21.20 -12.14 -8.76
C ILE A 103 20.14 -11.32 -9.51
N ILE A 104 20.48 -10.66 -10.63
CA ILE A 104 19.51 -9.81 -11.34
C ILE A 104 18.32 -10.62 -11.86
N ASN A 105 18.55 -11.82 -12.40
CA ASN A 105 17.48 -12.72 -12.85
C ASN A 105 16.51 -13.10 -11.70
N ILE A 106 17.04 -13.28 -10.50
CA ILE A 106 16.23 -13.58 -9.31
C ILE A 106 15.45 -12.35 -8.87
N ILE A 107 16.07 -11.16 -8.90
CA ILE A 107 15.42 -9.90 -8.56
C ILE A 107 14.27 -9.62 -9.52
N GLU A 108 14.49 -9.77 -10.83
CA GLU A 108 13.45 -9.55 -11.85
C GLU A 108 12.26 -10.48 -11.63
N ASP A 109 12.48 -11.78 -11.44
CA ASP A 109 11.39 -12.72 -11.15
C ASP A 109 10.61 -12.34 -9.88
N VAL A 110 11.32 -11.98 -8.81
CA VAL A 110 10.68 -11.58 -7.55
C VAL A 110 9.87 -10.30 -7.70
N LEU A 111 10.44 -9.28 -8.33
CA LEU A 111 9.78 -7.98 -8.46
C LEU A 111 8.64 -8.03 -9.49
N ALA A 112 8.92 -8.46 -10.73
CA ALA A 112 7.96 -8.40 -11.83
C ALA A 112 6.90 -9.49 -11.76
N ASN A 113 7.28 -10.74 -11.44
CA ASN A 113 6.34 -11.86 -11.54
C ASN A 113 5.65 -12.17 -10.21
N LYS A 114 6.37 -12.07 -9.09
CA LYS A 114 5.82 -12.46 -7.77
C LYS A 114 5.15 -11.30 -7.05
N ILE A 115 5.80 -10.14 -6.97
CA ILE A 115 5.29 -9.00 -6.18
C ILE A 115 4.31 -8.17 -6.98
N ASN A 116 4.68 -7.72 -8.19
CA ASN A 116 3.81 -6.87 -8.99
C ASN A 116 2.44 -7.52 -9.24
N THR A 117 2.43 -8.82 -9.56
CA THR A 117 1.18 -9.60 -9.74
C THR A 117 0.27 -9.59 -8.51
N LYS A 118 0.82 -9.51 -7.28
CA LYS A 118 0.03 -9.42 -6.04
C LYS A 118 -0.51 -8.03 -5.76
N ILE A 119 0.10 -6.99 -6.34
CA ILE A 119 -0.34 -5.60 -6.20
C ILE A 119 -1.45 -5.29 -7.21
N VAL A 120 -1.37 -5.88 -8.41
CA VAL A 120 -2.26 -5.55 -9.53
C VAL A 120 -3.52 -6.43 -9.60
N LYS A 121 -3.49 -7.66 -9.06
CA LYS A 121 -4.66 -8.55 -9.00
C LYS A 121 -5.67 -8.13 -7.93
#